data_AF-A0A2G5HTR1-F1
#
_entry.id   AF-A0A2G5HTR1-F1
#
_cell.length_a   1.000
_cell.length_b   1.000
_cell.length_c   1.000
_cell.angle_alpha   90.00
_cell.angle_beta   90.00
_cell.angle_gamma   90.00
#
_symmetry.space_group_name_H-M   'P 1'
#
loop_
_entity.id
_entity.type
_entity.pdbx_description
1 polymer ?
#
loop_
_entity_poly.entity_id
_entity_poly.type
_entity_poly.pdbx_seq_one_letter_code
_entity_poly.pdbx_strand_id
1 'polypeptide(L)'
;MSPTEEELEDDRQFFPTGWHDEDERIDLYALFVLEDVPVAELEDVLRRSADGNDGCQSLWLAGDYNTLPDFYFYVVPSPEGTKPPLDPDWQSPFRGQTAADAARFLRTVPKPRKPLCKTYFAILSRTLYEEQGHLLVCKVLEDGQVQSIPCPVADVGIYFGGGDRDHWRFDLQSWEEDGSTLL
;
A
#
# COMPACT_ATOMS: atom_id res chain seq x y z
N MET A 1 6.98 -8.19 -22.05
CA MET A 1 8.22 -8.51 -22.80
C MET A 1 9.27 -8.86 -21.77
N SER A 2 10.11 -9.86 -22.02
CA SER A 2 11.23 -10.17 -21.12
C SER A 2 12.37 -9.19 -21.36
N PRO A 3 13.06 -8.74 -20.31
CA PRO A 3 14.14 -7.77 -20.47
C PRO A 3 15.38 -8.34 -21.16
N THR A 4 16.12 -7.44 -21.81
CA THR A 4 17.39 -7.69 -22.49
C THR A 4 18.55 -7.78 -21.48
N GLU A 5 19.70 -8.26 -21.94
CA GLU A 5 20.89 -8.46 -21.09
C GLU A 5 21.52 -7.13 -20.63
N GLU A 6 21.49 -6.11 -21.50
CA GLU A 6 21.91 -4.73 -21.20
C GLU A 6 21.01 -4.10 -20.12
N GLU A 7 19.70 -4.26 -20.24
CA GLU A 7 18.73 -3.81 -19.24
C GLU A 7 18.92 -4.49 -17.87
N LEU A 8 19.27 -5.79 -17.88
CA LEU A 8 19.60 -6.51 -16.65
C LEU A 8 20.94 -6.08 -16.04
N GLU A 9 21.88 -5.57 -16.82
CA GLU A 9 23.14 -4.99 -16.31
C GLU A 9 22.91 -3.60 -15.71
N ASP A 10 22.10 -2.76 -16.35
CA ASP A 10 21.72 -1.44 -15.82
C ASP A 10 20.96 -1.55 -14.49
N ASP A 11 20.03 -2.51 -14.37
CA ASP A 11 19.31 -2.79 -13.12
C ASP A 11 20.26 -3.23 -11.99
N ARG A 12 21.27 -4.03 -12.31
CA ARG A 12 22.32 -4.44 -11.35
C ARG A 12 23.23 -3.27 -10.96
N GLN A 13 23.45 -2.30 -11.84
CA GLN A 13 24.23 -1.11 -11.54
C GLN A 13 23.45 -0.10 -10.70
N PHE A 14 22.15 0.04 -10.93
CA PHE A 14 21.28 0.94 -10.16
C PHE A 14 20.92 0.36 -8.78
N PHE A 15 20.72 -0.95 -8.70
CA PHE A 15 20.49 -1.69 -7.46
C PHE A 15 21.63 -2.68 -7.17
N PRO A 16 22.86 -2.23 -6.87
CA PRO A 16 24.01 -3.12 -6.65
C PRO A 16 23.81 -4.07 -5.46
N THR A 17 22.91 -3.72 -4.53
CA THR A 17 22.51 -4.53 -3.37
C THR A 17 21.03 -4.92 -3.37
N GLY A 18 20.26 -4.57 -4.41
CA GLY A 18 18.80 -4.70 -4.44
C GLY A 18 18.06 -3.61 -3.64
N TRP A 19 16.73 -3.65 -3.68
CA TRP A 19 15.87 -2.91 -2.76
C TRP A 19 16.00 -3.53 -1.36
N HIS A 20 16.33 -2.70 -0.37
CA HIS A 20 16.30 -3.12 1.02
C HIS A 20 14.85 -3.12 1.53
N ASP A 21 14.57 -3.95 2.53
CA ASP A 21 13.25 -3.99 3.17
C ASP A 21 12.88 -2.63 3.81
N GLU A 22 13.89 -1.81 4.09
CA GLU A 22 13.80 -0.44 4.63
C GLU A 22 13.67 0.63 3.54
N ASP A 23 13.74 0.28 2.24
CA ASP A 23 13.51 1.30 1.20
C ASP A 23 12.02 1.63 1.16
N GLU A 24 11.66 2.76 1.73
CA GLU A 24 10.27 3.21 1.78
C GLU A 24 9.85 3.90 0.48
N ARG A 25 10.78 4.17 -0.46
CA ARG A 25 10.51 4.88 -1.73
C ARG A 25 10.01 3.91 -2.79
N ILE A 26 8.91 3.24 -2.47
CA ILE A 26 8.31 2.22 -3.33
C ILE A 26 6.98 2.73 -3.86
N ASP A 27 6.68 2.39 -5.11
CA ASP A 27 5.51 2.90 -5.83
C ASP A 27 4.18 2.27 -5.38
N LEU A 28 4.17 1.07 -4.77
CA LEU A 28 2.93 0.39 -4.34
C LEU A 28 2.84 0.09 -2.85
N TYR A 29 1.61 0.22 -2.34
CA TYR A 29 1.20 -0.03 -0.97
C TYR A 29 0.09 -1.07 -0.95
N ALA A 30 0.17 -2.02 -0.03
CA ALA A 30 -0.90 -3.00 0.12
C ALA A 30 -2.13 -2.36 0.77
N LEU A 31 -3.30 -2.62 0.22
CA LEU A 31 -4.60 -2.38 0.84
C LEU A 31 -5.15 -3.70 1.35
N PHE A 32 -5.12 -3.91 2.66
CA PHE A 32 -5.70 -5.08 3.30
C PHE A 32 -7.18 -4.85 3.63
N VAL A 33 -7.97 -5.89 3.39
CA VAL A 33 -9.37 -5.96 3.79
C VAL A 33 -9.48 -7.09 4.80
N LEU A 34 -9.66 -6.75 6.07
CA LEU A 34 -9.61 -7.74 7.17
C LEU A 34 -11.00 -8.27 7.56
N GLU A 35 -12.04 -7.77 6.91
CA GLU A 35 -13.44 -8.09 7.17
C GLU A 35 -14.22 -8.28 5.86
N ASP A 36 -15.53 -8.49 5.97
CA ASP A 36 -16.42 -8.62 4.82
C ASP A 36 -16.80 -7.24 4.25
N VAL A 37 -16.31 -6.94 3.05
CA VAL A 37 -16.58 -5.69 2.33
C VAL A 37 -17.13 -6.00 0.94
N PRO A 38 -18.27 -5.40 0.55
CA PRO A 38 -18.80 -5.51 -0.81
C PRO A 38 -17.81 -5.03 -1.88
N VAL A 39 -17.74 -5.75 -3.01
CA VAL A 39 -16.85 -5.38 -4.13
C VAL A 39 -17.08 -3.94 -4.61
N ALA A 40 -18.33 -3.48 -4.61
CA ALA A 40 -18.66 -2.10 -4.99
C ALA A 40 -17.99 -1.05 -4.08
N GLU A 41 -17.86 -1.32 -2.77
CA GLU A 41 -17.18 -0.43 -1.84
C GLU A 41 -15.66 -0.47 -2.06
N LEU A 42 -15.09 -1.65 -2.36
CA LEU A 42 -13.67 -1.78 -2.71
C LEU A 42 -13.32 -0.99 -3.97
N GLU A 43 -14.13 -1.12 -5.01
CA GLU A 43 -13.94 -0.36 -6.25
C GLU A 43 -14.08 1.15 -6.01
N ASP A 44 -14.97 1.55 -5.12
CA ASP A 44 -15.13 2.96 -4.76
C ASP A 44 -13.90 3.51 -4.03
N VAL A 45 -13.36 2.76 -3.07
CA VAL A 45 -12.09 3.09 -2.39
C VAL A 45 -10.96 3.24 -3.40
N LEU A 46 -10.79 2.26 -4.31
CA LEU A 46 -9.72 2.27 -5.31
C LEU A 46 -9.86 3.46 -6.28
N ARG A 47 -11.09 3.78 -6.72
CA ARG A 47 -11.36 4.95 -7.57
C ARG A 47 -11.03 6.25 -6.84
N ARG A 48 -11.56 6.45 -5.63
CA ARG A 48 -11.36 7.69 -4.86
C ARG A 48 -9.90 7.92 -4.50
N SER A 49 -9.16 6.86 -4.17
CA SER A 49 -7.72 6.95 -3.89
C SER A 49 -6.92 7.32 -5.13
N ALA A 50 -7.26 6.77 -6.30
CA ALA A 50 -6.61 7.16 -7.54
C ALA A 50 -6.96 8.61 -7.94
N ASP A 51 -8.22 9.01 -7.82
CA ASP A 51 -8.69 10.36 -8.16
C ASP A 51 -7.99 11.45 -7.32
N GLY A 52 -7.75 11.19 -6.03
CA GLY A 52 -6.99 12.08 -5.15
C GLY A 52 -5.47 12.07 -5.37
N ASN A 53 -4.97 11.15 -6.21
CA ASN A 53 -3.55 10.96 -6.48
C ASN A 53 -3.23 11.14 -7.98
N ASP A 54 -3.84 12.15 -8.63
CA ASP A 54 -3.68 12.46 -10.06
C ASP A 54 -3.93 11.27 -11.01
N GLY A 55 -4.79 10.34 -10.60
CA GLY A 55 -5.11 9.11 -11.34
C GLY A 55 -4.14 7.96 -11.12
N CYS A 56 -3.09 8.12 -10.30
CA CYS A 56 -2.10 7.09 -10.01
C CYS A 56 -2.65 6.04 -9.02
N GLN A 57 -2.71 4.77 -9.43
CA GLN A 57 -3.10 3.67 -8.56
C GLN A 57 -1.90 3.21 -7.71
N SER A 58 -1.74 3.79 -6.52
CA SER A 58 -0.68 3.39 -5.57
C SER A 58 -1.10 2.22 -4.66
N LEU A 59 -2.41 1.91 -4.59
CA LEU A 59 -2.95 0.84 -3.74
C LEU A 59 -3.11 -0.47 -4.52
N TRP A 60 -2.44 -1.52 -4.05
CA TRP A 60 -2.66 -2.90 -4.48
C TRP A 60 -3.56 -3.64 -3.47
N LEU A 61 -4.71 -4.13 -3.92
CA LEU A 61 -5.63 -4.92 -3.11
C LEU A 61 -4.95 -6.23 -2.70
N ALA A 62 -4.69 -6.38 -1.40
CA ALA A 62 -3.83 -7.43 -0.90
C ALA A 62 -4.42 -8.83 -1.14
N GLY A 63 -3.62 -9.68 -1.79
CA GLY A 63 -3.97 -11.06 -2.09
C GLY A 63 -2.71 -11.91 -2.27
N ASP A 64 -2.67 -12.71 -3.33
CA ASP A 64 -1.45 -13.41 -3.73
C ASP A 64 -0.43 -12.41 -4.29
N TYR A 65 0.73 -12.27 -3.64
CA TYR A 65 1.80 -11.36 -4.11
C TYR A 65 2.33 -11.73 -5.50
N ASN A 66 2.05 -12.93 -6.02
CA ASN A 66 2.39 -13.31 -7.38
C ASN A 66 1.56 -12.54 -8.43
N THR A 67 0.46 -11.91 -8.03
CA THR A 67 -0.32 -11.00 -8.89
C THR A 67 0.37 -9.65 -9.11
N LEU A 68 1.33 -9.27 -8.24
CA LEU A 68 2.13 -8.07 -8.45
C LEU A 68 3.11 -8.31 -9.61
N PRO A 69 3.27 -7.36 -10.55
CA PRO A 69 4.32 -7.46 -11.55
C PRO A 69 5.70 -7.43 -10.89
N ASP A 70 6.69 -8.06 -11.53
CA ASP A 70 8.08 -7.79 -11.21
C ASP A 70 8.41 -6.38 -11.74
N PHE A 71 9.02 -5.56 -10.89
CA PHE A 71 9.49 -4.23 -11.24
C PHE A 71 10.97 -4.29 -11.61
N TYR A 72 11.32 -3.55 -12.65
CA TYR A 72 12.68 -3.34 -13.11
C TYR A 72 12.86 -1.84 -13.34
N PHE A 73 14.01 -1.28 -12.94
CA PHE A 73 14.20 0.18 -12.87
C PHE A 73 13.94 0.92 -14.19
N TYR A 74 14.26 0.29 -15.32
CA TYR A 74 14.13 0.85 -16.67
C TYR A 74 12.74 0.67 -17.28
N VAL A 75 11.83 -0.05 -16.62
CA VAL A 75 10.49 -0.30 -17.15
C VAL A 75 9.60 0.91 -16.86
N VAL A 76 9.23 1.60 -17.94
CA VAL A 76 8.11 2.53 -17.99
C VAL A 76 6.89 1.76 -18.51
N PRO A 77 5.71 1.88 -17.88
CA PRO A 77 5.36 2.75 -16.74
C PRO A 77 5.74 2.18 -15.36
N SER A 78 5.78 3.08 -14.36
CA SER A 78 5.80 2.72 -12.93
C SER A 78 4.75 1.65 -12.62
N PRO A 79 5.01 0.76 -11.66
CA PRO A 79 4.09 -0.31 -11.34
C PRO A 79 2.79 0.30 -10.81
N GLU A 80 1.67 -0.25 -11.27
CA GLU A 80 0.34 0.20 -10.88
C GLU A 80 -0.29 -0.80 -9.93
N GLY A 81 -1.08 -0.27 -9.00
CA GLY A 81 -1.89 -1.03 -8.07
C GLY A 81 -3.12 -1.64 -8.75
N THR A 82 -4.10 -1.99 -7.94
CA THR A 82 -5.30 -2.69 -8.42
C THR A 82 -6.25 -1.70 -9.12
N LYS A 83 -6.59 -2.00 -10.37
CA LYS A 83 -7.56 -1.24 -11.16
C LYS A 83 -8.92 -1.94 -11.18
N PRO A 84 -10.03 -1.21 -10.93
CA PRO A 84 -11.38 -1.68 -11.24
C PRO A 84 -11.57 -1.93 -12.76
N PRO A 85 -12.52 -2.79 -13.17
CA PRO A 85 -13.43 -3.54 -12.32
C PRO A 85 -12.75 -4.74 -11.65
N LEU A 86 -13.19 -5.05 -10.43
CA LEU A 86 -12.77 -6.25 -9.70
C LEU A 86 -13.62 -7.46 -10.12
N ASP A 87 -13.13 -8.65 -9.81
CA ASP A 87 -13.96 -9.87 -9.87
C ASP A 87 -15.15 -9.70 -8.89
N PRO A 88 -16.42 -9.82 -9.35
CA PRO A 88 -17.59 -9.74 -8.49
C PRO A 88 -17.60 -10.74 -7.32
N ASP A 89 -16.90 -11.87 -7.48
CA ASP A 89 -16.75 -12.91 -6.47
C ASP A 89 -15.47 -12.76 -5.65
N TRP A 90 -14.71 -11.66 -5.82
CA TRP A 90 -13.48 -11.43 -5.07
C TRP A 90 -13.76 -11.42 -3.56
N GLN A 91 -12.95 -12.16 -2.82
CA GLN A 91 -12.99 -12.19 -1.36
C GLN A 91 -11.58 -12.04 -0.82
N SER A 92 -11.43 -11.26 0.25
CA SER A 92 -10.13 -11.08 0.89
C SER A 92 -9.63 -12.38 1.51
N PRO A 93 -8.39 -12.81 1.20
CA PRO A 93 -7.75 -13.92 1.90
C PRO A 93 -7.32 -13.55 3.34
N PHE A 94 -7.45 -12.27 3.72
CA PHE A 94 -7.07 -11.74 5.02
C PHE A 94 -8.25 -11.56 6.00
N ARG A 95 -9.43 -12.09 5.66
CA ARG A 95 -10.60 -12.00 6.54
C ARG A 95 -10.32 -12.62 7.92
N GLY A 96 -10.67 -11.88 8.97
CA GLY A 96 -10.47 -12.30 10.37
C GLY A 96 -9.02 -12.25 10.84
N GLN A 97 -8.09 -11.79 9.99
CA GLN A 97 -6.70 -11.57 10.39
C GLN A 97 -6.53 -10.20 11.06
N THR A 98 -5.38 -10.00 11.70
CA THR A 98 -5.01 -8.75 12.37
C THR A 98 -4.07 -7.91 11.52
N ALA A 99 -3.91 -6.63 11.88
CA ALA A 99 -2.89 -5.77 11.29
C ALA A 99 -1.46 -6.35 11.43
N ALA A 100 -1.18 -7.05 12.54
CA ALA A 100 0.10 -7.73 12.75
C ALA A 100 0.31 -8.92 11.77
N ASP A 101 -0.76 -9.62 11.41
CA ASP A 101 -0.70 -10.69 10.40
C ASP A 101 -0.47 -10.12 9.00
N ALA A 102 -1.10 -8.99 8.67
CA ALA A 102 -0.83 -8.24 7.45
C ALA A 102 0.66 -7.81 7.36
N ALA A 103 1.20 -7.24 8.44
CA ALA A 103 2.63 -6.90 8.53
C ALA A 103 3.55 -8.13 8.41
N ARG A 104 3.13 -9.29 8.94
CA ARG A 104 3.86 -10.55 8.76
C ARG A 104 3.83 -11.00 7.29
N PHE A 105 2.69 -10.91 6.62
CA PHE A 105 2.58 -11.23 5.21
C PHE A 105 3.50 -10.34 4.35
N LEU A 106 3.52 -9.03 4.57
CA LEU A 106 4.39 -8.10 3.83
C LEU A 106 5.87 -8.50 3.92
N ARG A 107 6.33 -8.95 5.09
CA ARG A 107 7.70 -9.43 5.29
C ARG A 107 8.04 -10.65 4.42
N THR A 108 7.06 -11.48 4.08
CA THR A 108 7.25 -12.65 3.20
C THR A 108 7.41 -12.30 1.73
N VAL A 109 7.03 -11.08 1.32
CA VAL A 109 7.06 -10.68 -0.09
C VAL A 109 8.52 -10.60 -0.57
N PRO A 110 8.88 -11.28 -1.67
CA PRO A 110 10.26 -11.34 -2.11
C PRO A 110 10.75 -9.99 -2.65
N LYS A 111 11.89 -9.54 -2.13
CA LYS A 111 12.68 -8.42 -2.67
C LYS A 111 13.82 -8.94 -3.55
N PRO A 112 14.33 -8.14 -4.51
CA PRO A 112 13.96 -6.76 -4.82
C PRO A 112 12.78 -6.60 -5.79
N ARG A 113 12.37 -7.67 -6.48
CA ARG A 113 11.53 -7.57 -7.68
C ARG A 113 10.09 -7.16 -7.44
N LYS A 114 9.53 -7.41 -6.25
CA LYS A 114 8.17 -6.95 -5.96
C LYS A 114 8.20 -5.51 -5.42
N PRO A 115 7.59 -4.56 -6.14
CA PRO A 115 7.58 -3.14 -5.79
C PRO A 115 6.54 -2.85 -4.70
N LEU A 116 6.53 -3.62 -3.62
CA LEU A 116 5.59 -3.44 -2.51
C LEU A 116 6.30 -2.86 -1.28
N CYS A 117 5.79 -1.78 -0.72
CA CYS A 117 6.25 -1.22 0.55
C CYS A 117 6.00 -2.22 1.70
N LYS A 118 7.04 -2.47 2.51
CA LYS A 118 6.95 -3.36 3.69
C LYS A 118 6.76 -2.59 5.00
N THR A 119 7.10 -1.30 5.02
CA THR A 119 6.95 -0.44 6.19
C THR A 119 5.55 0.14 6.31
N TYR A 120 4.98 0.57 5.18
CA TYR A 120 3.69 1.25 5.14
C TYR A 120 2.67 0.46 4.32
N PHE A 121 1.43 0.43 4.80
CA PHE A 121 0.30 -0.21 4.13
C PHE A 121 -1.01 0.40 4.61
N ALA A 122 -2.12 0.08 3.96
CA ALA A 122 -3.45 0.52 4.35
C ALA A 122 -4.33 -0.65 4.77
N ILE A 123 -5.28 -0.40 5.68
CA ILE A 123 -6.38 -1.29 6.02
C ILE A 123 -7.68 -0.57 5.72
N LEU A 124 -8.58 -1.25 5.02
CA LEU A 124 -9.97 -0.85 4.92
C LEU A 124 -10.73 -1.38 6.14
N SER A 125 -11.08 -0.46 7.05
CA SER A 125 -12.14 -0.68 8.03
C SER A 125 -13.44 -0.14 7.44
N ARG A 126 -14.43 -1.01 7.29
CA ARG A 126 -15.71 -0.70 6.67
C ARG A 126 -16.46 0.36 7.45
N THR A 127 -16.54 0.22 8.78
CA THR A 127 -17.18 1.23 9.64
C THR A 127 -16.53 2.60 9.48
N LEU A 128 -15.20 2.66 9.54
CA LEU A 128 -14.47 3.92 9.39
C LEU A 128 -14.68 4.53 7.99
N TYR A 129 -14.71 3.70 6.95
CA TYR A 129 -14.96 4.15 5.59
C TYR A 129 -16.40 4.66 5.39
N GLU A 130 -17.40 3.95 5.89
CA GLU A 130 -18.80 4.33 5.76
C GLU A 130 -19.11 5.62 6.55
N GLU A 131 -18.53 5.78 7.75
CA GLU A 131 -18.82 6.92 8.61
C GLU A 131 -18.02 8.18 8.25
N GLN A 132 -16.77 8.02 7.83
CA GLN A 132 -15.83 9.13 7.68
C GLN A 132 -15.16 9.19 6.30
N GLY A 133 -15.31 8.16 5.46
CA GLY A 133 -14.62 8.08 4.17
C GLY A 133 -13.10 7.92 4.32
N HIS A 134 -12.66 7.26 5.39
CA HIS A 134 -11.24 7.10 5.74
C HIS A 134 -10.77 5.64 5.58
N LEU A 135 -9.49 5.47 5.28
CA LEU A 135 -8.73 4.23 5.49
C LEU A 135 -7.88 4.35 6.75
N LEU A 136 -7.44 3.22 7.29
CA LEU A 136 -6.34 3.21 8.26
C LEU A 136 -5.02 3.13 7.50
N VAL A 137 -4.20 4.17 7.57
CA VAL A 137 -2.80 4.09 7.16
C VAL A 137 -2.01 3.47 8.30
N CYS A 138 -1.22 2.45 8.00
CA CYS A 138 -0.47 1.67 8.96
C CYS A 138 1.03 1.80 8.74
N LYS A 139 1.79 1.85 9.84
CA LYS A 139 3.24 1.76 9.88
C LYS A 139 3.68 0.55 10.69
N VAL A 140 4.56 -0.27 10.11
CA VAL A 140 5.27 -1.35 10.80
C VAL A 140 6.49 -0.75 11.48
N LEU A 141 6.59 -0.93 12.80
CA LEU A 141 7.74 -0.52 13.60
C LEU A 141 8.86 -1.57 13.52
N GLU A 142 10.07 -1.19 13.94
CA GLU A 142 11.25 -2.08 13.94
C GLU A 142 11.03 -3.37 14.74
N ASP A 143 10.27 -3.30 15.83
CA ASP A 143 9.93 -4.46 16.67
C ASP A 143 8.80 -5.33 16.08
N GLY A 144 8.25 -4.93 14.93
CA GLY A 144 7.18 -5.61 14.23
C GLY A 144 5.77 -5.27 14.71
N GLN A 145 5.61 -4.34 15.66
CA GLN A 145 4.30 -3.77 16.01
C GLN A 145 3.74 -2.92 14.87
N VAL A 146 2.43 -2.76 14.83
CA VAL A 146 1.74 -1.93 13.84
C VAL A 146 1.04 -0.79 14.55
N GLN A 147 1.34 0.43 14.13
CA GLN A 147 0.59 1.63 14.47
C GLN A 147 -0.29 2.03 13.30
N SER A 148 -1.39 2.72 13.55
CA SER A 148 -2.30 3.17 12.50
C SER A 148 -2.96 4.50 12.82
N ILE A 149 -3.18 5.30 11.79
CA ILE A 149 -3.93 6.55 11.85
C ILE A 149 -5.00 6.57 10.74
N PRO A 150 -6.18 7.15 10.98
CA PRO A 150 -7.17 7.36 9.94
C PRO A 150 -6.69 8.42 8.94
N CYS A 151 -6.91 8.17 7.65
CA CYS A 151 -6.54 9.05 6.55
C CYS A 151 -7.70 9.08 5.53
N PRO A 152 -8.10 10.26 5.02
CA PRO A 152 -9.07 10.33 3.94
C PRO A 152 -8.63 9.53 2.72
N VAL A 153 -9.55 8.76 2.15
CA VAL A 153 -9.22 7.84 1.04
C VAL A 153 -8.56 8.55 -0.14
N ALA A 154 -8.96 9.81 -0.41
CA ALA A 154 -8.38 10.63 -1.47
C ALA A 154 -6.90 10.96 -1.22
N ASP A 155 -6.51 11.13 0.03
CA ASP A 155 -5.18 11.65 0.40
C ASP A 155 -4.18 10.52 0.72
N VAL A 156 -4.65 9.28 0.87
CA VAL A 156 -3.80 8.10 1.14
C VAL A 156 -2.66 7.95 0.13
N GLY A 157 -2.92 8.22 -1.15
CA GLY A 157 -1.89 8.17 -2.19
C GLY A 157 -0.79 9.22 -1.99
N ILE A 158 -1.17 10.43 -1.59
CA ILE A 158 -0.25 11.55 -1.30
C ILE A 158 0.55 11.27 -0.03
N TYR A 159 -0.12 10.80 1.03
CA TYR A 159 0.52 10.42 2.29
C TYR A 159 1.61 9.37 2.04
N PHE A 160 1.24 8.33 1.29
CA PHE A 160 2.18 7.32 0.85
C PHE A 160 3.21 7.83 -0.14
N GLY A 161 3.00 8.91 -0.90
CA GLY A 161 4.01 9.48 -1.80
C GLY A 161 5.24 10.10 -1.11
N GLY A 162 5.22 10.23 0.22
CA GLY A 162 6.37 10.73 1.00
C GLY A 162 6.21 12.14 1.53
N GLY A 163 5.11 12.85 1.23
CA GLY A 163 4.87 14.21 1.72
C GLY A 163 4.86 14.29 3.26
N ASP A 164 4.18 13.34 3.90
CA ASP A 164 3.88 13.42 5.34
C ASP A 164 4.53 12.30 6.17
N ARG A 165 5.24 11.35 5.56
CA ARG A 165 5.78 10.20 6.29
C ARG A 165 6.80 10.58 7.36
N ASP A 166 7.58 11.63 7.12
CA ASP A 166 8.55 12.18 8.08
C ASP A 166 7.86 12.75 9.33
N HIS A 167 6.54 12.97 9.27
CA HIS A 167 5.73 13.50 10.35
C HIS A 167 4.93 12.43 11.10
N TRP A 168 5.12 11.13 10.81
CA TRP A 168 4.35 10.03 11.43
C TRP A 168 4.15 10.16 12.95
N ARG A 169 5.20 10.53 13.68
CA ARG A 169 5.13 10.71 15.14
C ARG A 169 4.19 11.85 15.53
N PHE A 170 4.23 12.96 14.81
CA PHE A 170 3.37 14.11 15.04
C PHE A 170 1.92 13.81 14.63
N ASP A 171 1.73 13.12 13.50
CA ASP A 171 0.42 12.72 13.01
C ASP A 171 -0.28 11.77 14.00
N LEU A 172 0.46 10.77 14.48
CA LEU A 172 -0.03 9.84 15.49
C LEU A 172 -0.40 10.56 16.78
N GLN A 173 0.46 11.46 17.26
CA GLN A 173 0.20 12.23 18.47
C GLN A 173 -1.04 13.12 18.32
N SER A 174 -1.15 13.86 17.21
CA SER A 174 -2.30 14.73 16.95
C SER A 174 -3.61 13.93 16.86
N TRP A 175 -3.57 12.74 16.25
CA TRP A 175 -4.72 11.86 16.23
C TRP A 175 -5.07 11.33 17.64
N GLU A 176 -4.09 10.87 18.42
CA GLU A 176 -4.30 10.36 19.78
C GLU A 176 -4.83 11.43 20.75
N GLU A 177 -4.38 12.68 20.61
CA GLU A 177 -4.72 13.79 21.51
C GLU A 177 -6.00 14.52 21.10
N ASP A 178 -6.16 14.83 19.81
CA ASP A 178 -7.19 15.74 19.31
C ASP A 178 -8.26 15.04 18.47
N GLY A 179 -8.06 13.76 18.11
CA GLY A 179 -8.91 13.06 17.14
C GLY A 179 -8.87 13.69 15.74
N SER A 180 -7.91 14.59 15.49
CA SER A 180 -7.74 15.26 14.21
C SER A 180 -7.20 14.26 13.21
N THR A 181 -7.89 14.10 12.09
CA THR A 181 -7.43 13.27 10.98
C THR A 181 -6.46 14.06 10.11
N LEU A 182 -5.61 13.34 9.39
CA LEU A 182 -4.70 13.93 8.39
C LEU A 182 -5.49 14.84 7.42
N LEU A 183 -4.94 16.02 7.13
CA LEU A 183 -5.50 17.06 6.25
C LEU A 183 -4.96 16.95 4.82
#